data_AF-A0A5N6QBT6-F1
#
_entry.id   AF-A0A5N6QBT6-F1
#
_cell.length_a   1.000
_cell.length_b   1.000
_cell.length_c   1.000
_cell.angle_alpha   90.00
_cell.angle_beta   90.00
_cell.angle_gamma   90.00
#
_symmetry.space_group_name_H-M   'P 1'
#
loop_
_entity.id
_entity.type
_entity.pdbx_description
1 polymer ?
#
loop_
_entity_poly.entity_id
_entity_poly.type
_entity_poly.pdbx_seq_one_letter_code
_entity_poly.pdbx_strand_id
1 'polypeptide(L)'
;MATEEDDNNNDDHDDIEAVEGRVLIENLSHMNSNVQKCLLSIFKISLTCSLAAPNERMKMEDVTRELHRIKNDFLQVRIHE
;
A
#
# COMPACT_ATOMS: atom_id res chain seq x y z
N MET A 1 -21.00 -57.81 16.38
CA MET A 1 -21.91 -56.66 16.32
C MET A 1 -21.06 -55.42 16.57
N ALA A 2 -21.03 -54.53 15.57
CA ALA A 2 -20.51 -53.16 15.52
C ALA A 2 -19.03 -52.89 15.90
N THR A 3 -18.26 -52.55 14.86
CA THR A 3 -17.06 -51.70 14.81
C THR A 3 -17.35 -50.32 15.38
N GLU A 4 -16.40 -49.64 16.06
CA GLU A 4 -16.14 -48.19 15.90
C GLU A 4 -14.65 -47.92 16.22
N GLU A 5 -13.91 -47.52 15.17
CA GLU A 5 -12.61 -46.87 15.21
C GLU A 5 -12.85 -45.41 15.63
N ASP A 6 -12.03 -44.83 16.51
CA ASP A 6 -12.02 -43.38 16.69
C ASP A 6 -10.56 -42.91 16.74
N ASP A 7 -10.05 -42.71 15.53
CA ASP A 7 -8.76 -42.11 15.23
C ASP A 7 -8.92 -40.59 15.34
N ASN A 8 -8.86 -40.07 16.57
CA ASN A 8 -9.04 -38.65 16.83
C ASN A 8 -7.75 -37.88 16.48
N ASN A 9 -7.45 -37.81 15.18
CA ASN A 9 -6.51 -36.84 14.64
C ASN A 9 -7.15 -35.47 14.74
N ASN A 10 -6.76 -34.71 15.77
CA ASN A 10 -6.95 -33.27 15.77
C ASN A 10 -6.03 -32.69 14.69
N ASP A 11 -6.54 -32.64 13.46
CA ASP A 11 -6.01 -31.78 12.41
C ASP A 11 -6.35 -30.35 12.82
N ASP A 12 -5.47 -29.76 13.64
CA ASP A 12 -5.47 -28.33 13.92
C ASP A 12 -5.18 -27.62 12.59
N HIS A 13 -6.25 -27.38 11.81
CA HIS A 13 -6.17 -26.53 10.64
C HIS A 13 -5.87 -25.12 11.14
N ASP A 14 -4.61 -24.74 10.99
CA ASP A 14 -4.09 -23.42 11.26
C ASP A 14 -4.72 -22.45 10.24
N ASP A 15 -5.92 -21.98 10.56
CA ASP A 15 -6.58 -20.90 9.82
C ASP A 15 -5.77 -19.63 10.04
N ILE A 16 -4.85 -19.34 9.11
CA ILE A 16 -4.16 -18.05 9.03
C ILE A 16 -5.23 -16.98 8.74
N GLU A 17 -5.73 -16.39 9.81
CA GLU A 17 -6.72 -15.33 9.82
C GLU A 17 -6.26 -14.15 8.95
N ALA A 18 -6.95 -13.94 7.81
CA ALA A 18 -6.83 -12.77 6.93
C ALA A 18 -7.34 -11.46 7.58
N VAL A 19 -7.24 -11.35 8.91
CA VAL A 19 -7.73 -10.25 9.75
C VAL A 19 -6.97 -8.97 9.48
N GLU A 20 -5.69 -9.05 9.15
CA GLU A 20 -4.84 -7.87 8.95
C GLU A 20 -5.22 -7.07 7.69
N GLY A 21 -5.70 -7.74 6.64
CA GLY A 21 -6.12 -7.08 5.39
C GLY A 21 -7.43 -6.29 5.52
N ARG A 22 -8.38 -6.76 6.33
CA ARG A 22 -9.70 -6.11 6.49
C ARG A 22 -9.60 -4.82 7.30
N VAL A 23 -8.82 -4.82 8.38
CA VAL A 23 -8.59 -3.65 9.23
C VAL A 23 -7.86 -2.53 8.48
N LEU A 24 -6.93 -2.87 7.58
CA LEU A 24 -6.22 -1.89 6.75
C LEU A 24 -7.17 -1.13 5.81
N ILE A 25 -8.11 -1.84 5.16
CA ILE A 25 -9.06 -1.26 4.20
C ILE A 25 -10.03 -0.29 4.89
N GLU A 26 -10.54 -0.64 6.06
CA GLU A 26 -11.44 0.20 6.84
C GLU A 26 -10.75 1.51 7.26
N ASN A 27 -9.51 1.43 7.77
CA ASN A 27 -8.72 2.61 8.12
C ASN A 27 -8.38 3.50 6.92
N LEU A 28 -8.11 2.91 5.75
CA LEU A 28 -7.92 3.65 4.50
C LEU A 28 -9.20 4.39 4.09
N SER A 29 -10.38 3.80 4.32
CA SER A 29 -11.67 4.44 4.00
C SER A 29 -11.96 5.68 4.87
N HIS A 30 -11.46 5.70 6.10
CA HIS A 30 -11.53 6.84 7.02
C HIS A 30 -10.39 7.86 6.82
N MET A 31 -9.42 7.56 5.96
CA MET A 31 -8.28 8.43 5.72
C MET A 31 -8.70 9.72 5.02
N ASN A 32 -8.13 10.84 5.45
CA ASN A 32 -8.37 12.14 4.84
C ASN A 32 -8.11 12.08 3.31
N SER A 33 -9.06 12.56 2.51
CA SER A 33 -8.96 12.49 1.05
C SER A 33 -7.72 13.18 0.46
N ASN A 34 -7.18 14.21 1.12
CA ASN A 34 -5.93 14.86 0.72
C ASN A 34 -4.72 13.96 0.99
N VAL A 35 -4.75 13.18 2.08
CA VAL A 35 -3.71 12.18 2.38
C VAL A 35 -3.77 11.05 1.36
N GLN A 36 -4.97 10.54 1.03
CA GLN A 36 -5.14 9.55 -0.03
C GLN A 36 -4.57 10.03 -1.37
N LYS A 37 -4.89 11.25 -1.80
CA LYS A 37 -4.37 11.84 -3.06
C LYS A 37 -2.85 12.03 -3.03
N CYS A 38 -2.30 12.44 -1.89
CA CYS A 38 -0.86 12.59 -1.69
C CYS A 38 -0.15 11.23 -1.83
N LEU A 39 -0.61 10.21 -1.11
CA LEU A 39 -0.07 8.86 -1.18
C LEU A 39 -0.17 8.26 -2.57
N LEU A 40 -1.30 8.43 -3.26
CA LEU A 40 -1.46 7.97 -4.64
C LEU A 40 -0.41 8.60 -5.57
N SER A 41 -0.10 9.88 -5.38
CA SER A 41 0.91 10.59 -6.18
C SER A 41 2.32 10.09 -5.86
N ILE A 42 2.63 9.86 -4.57
CA ILE A 42 3.91 9.28 -4.14
C ILE A 42 4.09 7.87 -4.72
N PHE A 43 3.07 7.01 -4.64
CA PHE A 43 3.17 5.64 -5.16
C PHE A 43 3.40 5.60 -6.67
N LYS A 44 2.80 6.52 -7.44
CA LYS A 44 3.10 6.65 -8.87
C LYS A 44 4.59 6.91 -9.11
N ILE A 45 5.19 7.83 -8.35
CA ILE A 45 6.63 8.09 -8.43
C ILE A 45 7.41 6.84 -8.05
N SER A 46 7.09 6.21 -6.92
CA SER A 46 7.77 5.01 -6.44
C SER A 46 7.75 3.88 -7.48
N LEU A 47 6.62 3.65 -8.15
CA LEU A 47 6.49 2.67 -9.22
C LEU A 47 7.42 3.00 -10.40
N THR A 48 7.43 4.25 -10.85
CA THR A 48 8.34 4.68 -11.93
C THR A 48 9.81 4.54 -11.55
N CYS A 49 10.18 4.80 -10.29
CA CYS A 49 11.55 4.59 -9.81
C CYS A 49 11.94 3.11 -9.70
N SER A 50 10.95 2.23 -9.54
CA SER A 50 11.15 0.79 -9.30
C SER A 50 11.04 -0.04 -10.59
N LEU A 51 10.92 0.59 -11.75
CA LEU A 51 10.90 -0.12 -13.03
C LEU A 51 12.20 -0.91 -13.23
N ALA A 52 12.05 -2.11 -13.80
CA ALA A 52 13.15 -3.06 -13.93
C ALA A 52 14.29 -2.48 -14.76
N ALA A 53 13.99 -1.86 -15.90
CA ALA A 53 14.97 -1.30 -16.81
C ALA A 53 15.39 0.12 -16.40
N PRO A 54 16.70 0.42 -16.26
CA PRO A 54 17.18 1.73 -15.84
C PRO A 54 16.72 2.90 -16.71
N ASN A 55 16.57 2.68 -18.01
CA ASN A 55 16.14 3.69 -18.98
C ASN A 55 14.64 4.00 -18.95
N GLU A 56 13.84 3.14 -18.32
CA GLU A 56 12.40 3.37 -18.12
C GLU A 56 12.12 4.11 -16.82
N ARG A 57 13.09 4.15 -15.90
CA ARG A 57 12.94 4.84 -14.61
C ARG A 57 12.83 6.34 -14.83
N MET A 58 11.97 6.98 -14.04
CA MET A 58 11.92 8.43 -13.95
C MET A 58 13.29 8.97 -13.55
N LYS A 59 13.75 10.04 -14.19
CA LYS A 59 15.02 10.68 -13.84
C LYS A 59 14.94 11.28 -12.44
N MET A 60 16.04 11.23 -11.69
CA MET A 60 16.03 11.72 -10.30
C MET A 60 15.75 13.24 -10.19
N GLU A 61 16.09 14.02 -11.23
CA GLU A 61 15.72 15.43 -11.34
C GLU A 61 14.19 15.62 -11.37
N ASP A 62 13.49 14.76 -12.11
CA ASP A 62 12.05 14.76 -12.24
C ASP A 62 11.39 14.27 -10.94
N VAL A 63 11.93 13.21 -10.34
CA VAL A 63 11.50 12.70 -9.03
C VAL A 63 11.53 13.82 -7.98
N THR A 64 12.64 14.55 -7.88
CA THR A 64 12.80 15.62 -6.90
C THR A 64 11.79 16.75 -7.14
N ARG A 65 11.58 17.14 -8.39
CA ARG A 65 10.60 18.16 -8.77
C ARG A 65 9.17 17.75 -8.42
N GLU A 66 8.77 16.54 -8.77
CA GLU A 66 7.41 16.05 -8.48
C GLU A 66 7.19 15.87 -6.97
N LEU A 67 8.19 15.40 -6.21
CA LEU A 67 8.09 15.33 -4.75
C LEU A 67 7.92 16.71 -4.11
N HIS A 68 8.65 17.73 -4.58
CA HIS A 68 8.45 19.11 -4.11
C HIS A 68 7.06 19.63 -4.43
N ARG A 69 6.54 19.35 -5.63
CA ARG A 69 5.19 19.72 -6.04
C ARG A 69 4.15 19.05 -5.13
N ILE A 70 4.24 17.73 -4.93
CA ILE A 70 3.33 16.97 -4.06
C ILE A 70 3.34 17.54 -2.63
N LYS A 71 4.53 17.85 -2.09
CA LYS A 71 4.67 18.49 -0.77
C LYS A 71 3.93 19.83 -0.71
N ASN A 72 4.14 20.69 -1.69
CA ASN A 72 3.52 22.02 -1.71
C ASN A 72 2.00 21.94 -1.88
N ASP A 73 1.52 21.05 -2.75
CA ASP A 73 0.10 20.80 -2.97
C ASP A 73 -0.57 20.25 -1.70
N PHE A 74 0.09 19.32 -1.01
CA PHE A 74 -0.41 18.74 0.24
C PHE A 74 -0.45 19.76 1.39
N LEU A 75 0.60 20.57 1.53
CA LEU A 75 0.70 21.61 2.56
C LEU A 75 -0.04 22.91 2.19
N GLN A 76 -0.61 23.00 0.97
CA GLN A 76 -1.22 24.21 0.40
C GLN A 76 -0.29 25.43 0.40
N VAL A 77 1.03 25.20 0.37
CA VAL A 77 2.03 26.26 0.34
C VAL A 77 2.15 26.74 -1.10
N ARG A 78 1.57 27.90 -1.41
CA ARG A 78 1.83 28.59 -2.68
C ARG A 78 3.21 29.23 -2.57
N ILE A 79 4.21 28.64 -3.21
CA ILE A 79 5.47 29.34 -3.47
C ILE A 79 5.16 30.32 -4.60
N HIS A 80 5.14 31.62 -4.28
CA HIS A 80 5.09 32.68 -5.29
C HIS A 80 6.46 32.68 -6.00
N GLU A 81 6.46 32.47 -7.31
CA GLU A 81 7.61 32.81 -8.17
C GLU A 81 7.69 34.32 -8.41
#